data_AF-A0A7C9EIS3-F1
#
_entry.id   AF-A0A7C9EIS3-F1
#
_cell.length_a   1.000
_cell.length_b   1.000
_cell.length_c   1.000
_cell.angle_alpha   90.00
_cell.angle_beta   90.00
_cell.angle_gamma   90.00
#
_symmetry.space_group_name_H-M   'P 1'
#
loop_
_entity.id
_entity.type
_entity.pdbx_description
1 polymer ?
#
loop_
_entity_poly.entity_id
_entity_poly.type
_entity_poly.pdbx_seq_one_letter_code
_entity_poly.pdbx_strand_id
1 'polypeptide(L)'
;EALLHRAWRLWSEEKVSDLMDPGLATNYEEEEATNCIHIALLSVQEDPGRRPKMSTVVRALNGDSISLPTPKAPQFLFNSTDPGDEKASSSYSLPPSISNLHPR
;
A
#
# COMPACT_ATOMS: atom_id res chain seq x y z
N GLU A 1 -12.04 3.44 8.80
CA GLU A 1 -10.74 2.76 8.60
C GLU A 1 -10.26 3.01 7.18
N ALA A 2 -8.98 3.27 6.95
CA ALA A 2 -8.46 3.45 5.59
C ALA A 2 -8.21 2.10 4.91
N LEU A 3 -8.41 2.03 3.59
CA LEU A 3 -8.36 0.76 2.83
C LEU A 3 -7.03 0.02 3.01
N LEU A 4 -5.91 0.72 2.92
CA LEU A 4 -4.58 0.13 3.08
C LEU A 4 -4.36 -0.44 4.49
N HIS A 5 -4.88 0.23 5.52
CA HIS A 5 -4.81 -0.27 6.90
C HIS A 5 -5.66 -1.52 7.07
N ARG A 6 -6.90 -1.51 6.55
CA ARG A 6 -7.79 -2.67 6.56
C ARG A 6 -7.15 -3.87 5.85
N ALA A 7 -6.58 -3.64 4.67
CA ALA A 7 -5.91 -4.68 3.89
C ALA A 7 -4.71 -5.27 4.61
N TRP A 8 -3.82 -4.44 5.17
CA TRP A 8 -2.68 -4.91 5.96
C TRP A 8 -3.12 -5.68 7.20
N ARG A 9 -4.13 -5.19 7.92
CA ARG A 9 -4.66 -5.84 9.13
C ARG A 9 -5.23 -7.22 8.81
N LEU A 10 -6.12 -7.33 7.81
CA LEU A 10 -6.70 -8.61 7.41
C LEU A 10 -5.65 -9.59 6.90
N TRP A 11 -4.68 -9.11 6.12
CA TRP A 11 -3.53 -9.92 5.70
C TRP A 11 -2.70 -10.41 6.88
N SER A 12 -2.44 -9.56 7.89
CA SER A 12 -1.68 -9.93 9.10
C SER A 12 -2.42 -10.88 10.03
N GLU A 13 -3.75 -10.91 9.96
CA GLU A 13 -4.62 -11.82 10.71
C GLU A 13 -4.90 -13.13 9.93
N GLU A 14 -4.25 -13.34 8.77
CA GLU A 14 -4.48 -14.50 7.87
C GLU A 14 -5.94 -14.60 7.37
N LYS A 15 -6.65 -13.47 7.30
CA LYS A 15 -8.04 -13.37 6.83
C LYS A 15 -8.11 -12.85 5.39
N VAL A 16 -7.39 -13.53 4.50
CA VAL A 16 -7.32 -13.15 3.07
C VAL A 16 -8.72 -13.20 2.43
N SER A 17 -9.54 -14.18 2.80
CA SER A 17 -10.94 -14.31 2.35
C SER A 17 -11.77 -13.03 2.55
N ASP A 18 -11.54 -12.30 3.63
CA ASP A 18 -12.30 -11.09 4.00
C ASP A 18 -11.85 -9.84 3.21
N LEU A 19 -10.74 -9.97 2.48
CA LEU A 19 -10.19 -8.95 1.59
C LEU A 19 -10.59 -9.17 0.13
N MET A 20 -10.91 -10.41 -0.25
CA MET A 20 -11.26 -10.76 -1.62
C MET A 20 -12.61 -10.17 -2.04
N ASP A 21 -12.73 -9.88 -3.34
CA ASP A 21 -13.98 -9.39 -3.92
C ASP A 21 -15.07 -10.47 -3.80
N PRO A 22 -16.22 -10.19 -3.16
CA PRO A 22 -17.34 -11.12 -3.09
C PRO A 22 -17.80 -11.66 -4.46
N GLY A 23 -17.59 -10.89 -5.54
CA GLY A 23 -17.88 -11.32 -6.91
C GLY A 23 -16.98 -12.44 -7.44
N LEU A 24 -15.81 -12.66 -6.82
CA LEU A 24 -14.96 -13.81 -7.12
C LEU A 24 -15.49 -15.09 -6.46
N ALA A 25 -16.36 -14.99 -5.44
CA ALA A 25 -16.88 -16.13 -4.68
C ALA A 25 -15.75 -17.08 -4.23
N THR A 26 -15.67 -18.28 -4.81
CA THR A 26 -14.60 -19.28 -4.58
C THR A 26 -13.74 -19.51 -5.83
N ASN A 27 -13.79 -18.60 -6.79
CA ASN A 27 -13.10 -18.67 -8.08
C ASN A 27 -11.73 -17.98 -8.01
N TYR A 28 -10.96 -18.32 -6.98
CA TYR A 28 -9.57 -17.91 -6.83
C TYR A 28 -8.82 -18.96 -6.02
N GLU A 29 -7.51 -19.03 -6.23
CA GLU A 29 -6.61 -19.88 -5.47
C GLU A 29 -6.05 -19.05 -4.30
N GLU A 30 -6.08 -19.61 -3.09
CA GLU A 30 -5.82 -18.86 -1.86
C GLU A 30 -4.34 -18.49 -1.72
N GLU A 31 -3.42 -19.34 -2.18
CA GLU A 31 -1.98 -19.08 -2.17
C GLU A 31 -1.62 -17.95 -3.14
N GLU A 32 -2.16 -17.97 -4.37
CA GLU A 32 -2.04 -16.91 -5.36
C GLU A 32 -2.60 -15.58 -4.85
N ALA A 33 -3.78 -15.61 -4.23
CA ALA A 33 -4.39 -14.42 -3.64
C ALA A 33 -3.52 -13.84 -2.51
N THR A 34 -3.05 -14.71 -1.61
CA THR A 34 -2.16 -14.34 -0.50
C THR A 34 -0.86 -13.73 -1.01
N ASN A 35 -0.24 -14.32 -2.03
CA ASN A 35 0.97 -13.83 -2.66
C ASN A 35 0.75 -12.48 -3.36
N CYS A 36 -0.37 -12.33 -4.09
CA CYS A 36 -0.75 -11.07 -4.72
C CYS A 36 -0.91 -9.95 -3.69
N ILE A 37 -1.60 -10.22 -2.57
CA ILE A 37 -1.78 -9.25 -1.49
C ILE A 37 -0.44 -8.89 -0.84
N HIS A 38 0.41 -9.89 -0.58
CA HIS A 38 1.74 -9.67 -0.02
C HIS A 38 2.60 -8.75 -0.90
N ILE A 39 2.63 -9.01 -2.21
CA ILE A 39 3.34 -8.18 -3.20
C ILE A 39 2.74 -6.78 -3.26
N ALA A 40 1.41 -6.64 -3.24
CA ALA A 40 0.74 -5.35 -3.27
C ALA A 40 1.09 -4.50 -2.05
N LEU A 41 1.10 -5.10 -0.84
CA LEU A 41 1.47 -4.43 0.41
C LEU A 41 2.94 -4.02 0.45
N LEU A 42 3.84 -4.78 -0.18
CA LEU A 42 5.25 -4.40 -0.34
C LEU A 42 5.43 -3.28 -1.37
N SER A 43 4.63 -3.27 -2.43
CA SER A 43 4.73 -2.30 -3.53
C SER A 43 4.37 -0.87 -3.11
N VAL A 44 3.53 -0.73 -2.08
CA VAL A 44 3.08 0.56 -1.55
C VAL A 44 3.83 0.98 -0.28
N GLN A 45 4.94 0.32 0.05
CA GLN A 45 5.77 0.71 1.19
C GLN A 45 6.31 2.13 1.01
N GLU A 46 6.30 2.90 2.08
CA GLU A 46 6.83 4.27 2.10
C GLU A 46 8.31 4.28 1.72
N ASP A 47 9.10 3.41 2.35
CA ASP A 47 10.51 3.17 2.03
C ASP A 47 10.66 2.51 0.65
N PRO A 48 11.24 3.21 -0.36
CA PRO A 48 11.44 2.65 -1.69
C PRO A 48 12.34 1.41 -1.69
N GLY A 49 13.26 1.28 -0.72
CA GLY A 49 14.15 0.13 -0.59
C GLY A 49 13.44 -1.17 -0.22
N ARG A 50 12.19 -1.08 0.27
CA ARG A 50 11.35 -2.24 0.60
C ARG A 50 10.43 -2.66 -0.53
N ARG A 51 10.29 -1.84 -1.57
CA ARG A 51 9.46 -2.17 -2.73
C ARG A 51 10.15 -3.26 -3.56
N PRO A 52 9.43 -4.30 -3.99
CA PRO A 52 10.03 -5.36 -4.77
C PRO A 52 10.40 -4.84 -6.16
N LYS A 53 11.51 -5.34 -6.71
CA LYS A 53 11.84 -5.09 -8.11
C LYS A 53 10.80 -5.77 -9.00
N MET A 54 10.48 -5.16 -10.15
CA MET A 54 9.55 -5.76 -11.12
C MET A 54 9.95 -7.18 -11.55
N SER A 55 11.25 -7.45 -11.68
CA SER A 55 11.75 -8.81 -11.95
C SER A 55 11.34 -9.82 -10.88
N THR A 56 11.36 -9.40 -9.61
CA THR A 56 10.96 -10.24 -8.48
C THR A 56 9.45 -10.43 -8.45
N VAL A 57 8.68 -9.38 -8.77
CA VAL A 57 7.21 -9.44 -8.86
C VAL A 57 6.77 -10.47 -9.91
N VAL A 58 7.27 -10.35 -11.14
CA VAL A 58 6.92 -11.28 -12.23
C VAL A 58 7.27 -12.71 -11.85
N ARG A 59 8.45 -12.90 -11.24
CA ARG A 59 8.92 -14.21 -10.85
C ARG A 59 8.05 -14.82 -9.72
N ALA A 60 7.65 -14.03 -8.72
CA ALA A 60 6.75 -14.48 -7.66
C ALA A 60 5.35 -14.82 -8.19
N LEU A 61 4.82 -14.04 -9.13
CA LEU A 61 3.52 -14.28 -9.76
C LEU A 61 3.52 -15.50 -10.70
N ASN A 62 4.68 -15.90 -11.21
CA ASN A 62 4.84 -17.13 -12.00
C ASN A 62 4.94 -18.40 -11.12
N GLY A 63 4.87 -18.27 -9.79
CA GLY A 63 4.92 -19.41 -8.86
C GLY A 63 6.33 -19.82 -8.43
N ASP A 64 7.36 -19.03 -8.74
CA ASP A 64 8.71 -19.31 -8.22
C ASP A 64 8.73 -19.12 -6.70
N SER A 65 9.45 -19.99 -6.00
CA SER A 65 9.70 -19.81 -4.57
C SER A 65 10.69 -18.66 -4.34
N ILE A 66 10.18 -17.53 -3.86
CA ILE A 66 10.95 -16.32 -3.56
C ILE A 66 10.74 -15.93 -2.10
N SER A 67 11.83 -15.72 -1.37
CA SER A 67 11.75 -15.09 -0.05
C SER A 67 11.54 -13.58 -0.21
N LEU A 68 10.33 -13.12 0.11
CA LEU A 68 9.98 -11.71 0.20
C LEU A 68 9.95 -11.27 1.67
N PRO A 69 10.34 -10.02 1.97
CA PRO A 69 10.28 -9.50 3.34
C PRO A 69 8.83 -9.31 3.80
N THR A 70 8.58 -9.35 5.10
CA THR A 70 7.26 -9.06 5.67
C THR A 70 6.87 -7.59 5.46
N PRO A 71 5.69 -7.30 4.87
CA PRO A 71 5.14 -5.95 4.79
C PRO A 71 5.02 -5.30 6.17
N LYS A 72 5.50 -4.05 6.30
CA LYS A 72 5.28 -3.25 7.50
C LYS A 72 3.86 -2.68 7.53
N ALA A 73 3.37 -2.45 8.74
CA ALA A 73 2.13 -1.73 8.97
C ALA A 73 2.17 -0.37 8.26
N PRO A 74 1.10 0.00 7.54
CA PRO A 74 1.01 1.32 6.96
C PRO A 74 0.97 2.37 8.07
N GLN A 75 1.93 3.29 8.04
CA GLN A 75 1.95 4.44 8.94
C GLN A 75 0.89 5.44 8.47
N PHE A 76 -0.33 5.33 9.00
CA PHE A 76 -1.31 6.38 8.81
C PHE A 76 -0.95 7.55 9.73
N LEU A 77 -0.49 8.65 9.15
CA LEU A 77 -0.54 9.95 9.80
C LEU A 77 -2.00 10.32 9.97
N PHE A 78 -2.61 9.93 11.10
CA PHE A 78 -3.89 10.48 11.53
C PHE A 78 -3.69 11.93 11.98
N ASN A 79 -3.44 12.85 11.05
CA ASN A 79 -3.65 14.27 11.30
C ASN A 79 -5.13 14.56 11.11
N SER A 80 -5.93 14.17 12.09
CA SER A 80 -7.31 14.63 12.23
C SER A 80 -7.52 15.06 13.67
N THR A 81 -6.91 16.19 14.02
CA THR A 81 -7.37 17.05 15.09
C THR A 81 -7.57 18.43 14.47
N ASP A 82 -8.77 18.69 13.98
CA ASP A 82 -9.36 20.01 14.18
C ASP A 82 -10.29 19.86 15.39
N PRO A 83 -9.88 20.44 16.52
CA PRO A 83 -10.79 21.35 17.19
C PRO A 83 -10.05 22.64 17.56
N GLY A 84 -10.12 23.64 16.67
CA GLY A 84 -9.85 25.03 17.02
C GLY A 84 -8.37 25.39 17.12
N ASP A 85 -8.08 26.62 16.70
CA ASP A 85 -6.81 27.35 16.84
C ASP A 85 -5.80 26.76 17.83
N GLU A 86 -4.64 26.34 17.34
CA GLU A 86 -3.35 26.83 17.84
C GLU A 86 -2.20 26.45 16.88
N LYS A 87 -1.38 27.46 16.60
CA LYS A 87 -0.28 27.41 15.64
C LYS A 87 0.82 26.45 16.08
N ALA A 88 1.26 25.59 15.17
CA ALA A 88 2.64 25.15 15.11
C ALA A 88 3.09 25.07 13.63
N SER A 89 3.91 26.05 13.23
CA SER A 89 4.53 26.12 11.92
C SER A 89 5.34 24.86 11.65
N SER A 90 5.02 24.14 10.57
CA SER A 90 5.99 23.27 9.90
C SER A 90 6.21 23.83 8.50
N SER A 91 7.40 24.37 8.26
CA SER A 91 7.82 24.93 6.99
C SER A 91 8.11 23.81 6.00
N TYR A 92 7.06 23.29 5.35
CA TYR A 92 7.22 22.59 4.08
C TYR A 92 7.01 23.62 2.98
N SER A 93 8.10 24.09 2.39
CA SER A 93 8.05 24.87 1.16
C SER A 93 7.46 23.98 0.06
N LEU A 94 6.18 24.18 -0.27
CA LEU A 94 5.59 23.59 -1.47
C LEU A 94 6.29 24.21 -2.69
N PRO A 95 6.70 23.42 -3.70
CA PRO A 95 7.16 23.98 -4.96
C PRO A 95 6.02 24.74 -5.64
N PRO A 96 6.32 25.81 -6.41
CA PRO A 96 5.30 26.62 -7.05
C PRO A 96 4.47 25.81 -8.06
N SER A 97 3.16 26.03 -8.04
CA SER A 97 2.16 25.38 -8.91
C SER A 97 2.50 25.54 -10.40
N ILE A 98 2.33 24.47 -11.18
CA ILE A 98 2.62 24.37 -12.64
C ILE A 98 1.53 25.08 -13.48
N SER A 99 0.92 26.16 -12.97
CA SER A 99 -0.23 26.80 -13.62
C SER A 99 0.14 27.81 -14.71
N ASN A 100 1.43 28.04 -14.99
CA ASN A 100 1.88 29.07 -15.95
C ASN A 100 2.88 28.54 -16.98
N LEU A 101 2.51 27.50 -17.73
CA LEU A 101 3.17 27.20 -19.00
C LEU A 101 2.45 27.98 -20.11
N HIS A 102 3.03 29.10 -20.53
CA HIS A 102 2.60 29.79 -21.75
C HIS A 102 3.13 29.01 -22.96
N PRO A 103 2.32 28.75 -24.01
CA PRO A 103 2.81 28.13 -25.23
C PRO A 103 3.86 29.02 -25.90
N ARG A 104 4.87 28.40 -26.50
CA ARG A 104 5.92 29.06 -27.28
C ARG A 104 5.48 29.30 -28.71
#